data_AF-A0A5N3P5A5-F1
#
_entry.id   AF-A0A5N3P5A5-F1
#
_cell.length_a   1.000
_cell.length_b   1.000
_cell.length_c   1.000
_cell.angle_alpha   90.00
_cell.angle_beta   90.00
_cell.angle_gamma   90.00
#
_symmetry.space_group_name_H-M   'P 1'
#
loop_
_entity.id
_entity.type
_entity.pdbx_description
1 polymer ?
#
loop_
_entity_poly.entity_id
_entity_poly.type
_entity_poly.pdbx_seq_one_letter_code
_entity_poly.pdbx_strand_id
1 'polypeptide(L)'
;MSDIDKDWLSSKYARCFTEVALVVGGVNRTYRVREGAAVFYLRLYRSFGRPLGQITAEANLLTRFPECAHVGVSRPVATTDGAYVIGMVWDGSLRHACLSQTAEGEQIEFNPAHMARFGASIANLHLAMPALLTVKSESSTRSQLSTTHYARCDEYLGARRSWM
;
A
#
# COMPACT_ATOMS: atom_id res chain seq x y z
N MET A 1 -21.19 16.21 4.10
CA MET A 1 -20.14 16.33 5.13
C MET A 1 -19.48 14.97 5.28
N SER A 2 -18.15 14.91 5.32
CA SER A 2 -17.42 13.65 5.54
C SER A 2 -17.48 13.27 7.01
N ASP A 3 -17.65 11.98 7.32
CA ASP A 3 -17.60 11.44 8.69
C ASP A 3 -16.18 11.46 9.29
N ILE A 4 -15.20 12.00 8.56
CA ILE A 4 -13.80 12.12 8.97
C ILE A 4 -13.46 13.59 9.14
N ASP A 5 -12.95 13.93 10.33
CA ASP A 5 -12.37 15.23 10.63
C ASP A 5 -11.08 15.43 9.79
N LYS A 6 -11.19 16.33 8.81
CA LYS A 6 -10.14 16.68 7.86
C LYS A 6 -8.99 17.41 8.54
N ASP A 7 -9.27 18.26 9.53
CA ASP A 7 -8.25 19.09 10.18
C ASP A 7 -7.43 18.23 11.15
N TRP A 8 -8.10 17.32 11.87
CA TRP A 8 -7.43 16.26 12.62
C TRP A 8 -6.55 15.40 11.71
N LEU A 9 -7.06 14.92 10.57
CA LEU A 9 -6.29 14.11 9.62
C LEU A 9 -5.07 14.90 9.10
N SER A 10 -5.27 16.16 8.72
CA SER A 10 -4.21 17.07 8.26
C SER A 10 -3.08 17.19 9.29
N SER A 11 -3.44 17.33 10.58
CA SER A 11 -2.46 17.39 11.67
C SER A 11 -1.62 16.12 11.81
N LYS A 12 -2.22 14.94 11.59
CA LYS A 12 -1.53 13.64 11.70
C LYS A 12 -0.48 13.43 10.61
N TYR A 13 -0.72 13.96 9.41
CA TYR A 13 0.17 13.79 8.27
C TYR A 13 1.04 15.02 7.99
N ALA A 14 0.90 16.11 8.75
CA ALA A 14 1.49 17.42 8.45
C ALA A 14 1.26 17.84 6.98
N ARG A 15 0.02 17.65 6.51
CA ARG A 15 -0.43 17.96 5.15
C ARG A 15 -1.65 18.86 5.21
N CYS A 16 -1.88 19.62 4.15
CA CYS A 16 -3.05 20.49 4.07
C CYS A 16 -4.14 19.82 3.21
N PHE A 17 -4.90 18.90 3.81
CA PHE A 17 -5.97 18.26 3.06
C PHE A 17 -7.12 19.24 2.80
N THR A 18 -7.55 19.33 1.55
CA THR A 18 -8.61 20.24 1.11
C THR A 18 -9.97 19.57 1.06
N GLU A 19 -10.01 18.27 0.80
CA GLU A 19 -11.23 17.46 0.69
C GLU A 19 -11.02 16.06 1.27
N VAL A 20 -12.05 15.53 1.92
CA VAL A 20 -12.19 14.10 2.24
C VAL A 20 -13.58 13.66 1.78
N ALA A 21 -13.68 12.68 0.90
CA ALA A 21 -14.94 12.24 0.31
C ALA A 21 -15.04 10.70 0.30
N LEU A 22 -16.17 10.15 0.74
CA LEU A 22 -16.39 8.71 0.70
C LEU A 22 -16.50 8.22 -0.76
N VAL A 23 -15.74 7.18 -1.10
CA VAL A 23 -15.79 6.52 -2.43
C VAL A 23 -16.42 5.14 -2.32
N VAL A 24 -16.10 4.40 -1.25
CA VAL A 24 -16.65 3.06 -1.01
C VAL A 24 -17.16 2.99 0.43
N GLY A 25 -18.46 2.77 0.61
CA GLY A 25 -19.16 2.79 1.90
C GLY A 25 -19.27 1.44 2.63
N GLY A 26 -18.60 0.39 2.16
CA GLY A 26 -18.71 -0.96 2.70
C GLY A 26 -18.06 -1.16 4.08
N VAL A 27 -17.87 -2.43 4.47
CA VAL A 27 -17.33 -2.81 5.80
C VAL A 27 -15.95 -2.18 6.04
N ASN A 28 -15.09 -2.19 5.02
CA ASN A 28 -13.97 -1.27 4.93
C ASN A 28 -14.44 -0.04 4.16
N ARG A 29 -14.29 1.14 4.75
CA ARG A 29 -14.66 2.40 4.09
C ARG A 29 -13.43 2.97 3.41
N THR A 30 -13.57 3.44 2.19
CA THR A 30 -12.47 4.09 1.46
C THR A 30 -12.87 5.51 1.13
N TYR A 31 -12.03 6.45 1.54
CA TYR A 31 -12.21 7.87 1.32
C TYR A 31 -11.13 8.38 0.36
N ARG A 32 -11.52 9.20 -0.61
CA ARG A 32 -10.60 10.02 -1.40
C ARG A 32 -10.23 11.24 -0.58
N VAL A 33 -8.94 11.50 -0.46
CA VAL A 33 -8.38 12.66 0.24
C VAL A 33 -7.61 13.50 -0.77
N ARG A 34 -7.84 14.82 -0.79
CA ARG A 34 -7.13 15.73 -1.71
C ARG A 34 -6.20 16.68 -0.98
N GLU A 35 -5.10 17.03 -1.63
CA GLU A 35 -4.19 18.12 -1.27
C GLU A 35 -3.86 18.88 -2.57
N GLY A 36 -4.59 19.96 -2.83
CA GLY A 36 -4.53 20.64 -4.14
C GLY A 36 -4.90 19.68 -5.29
N ALA A 37 -3.97 19.46 -6.22
CA ALA A 37 -4.13 18.51 -7.33
C ALA A 37 -3.80 17.06 -6.94
N ALA A 38 -3.09 16.83 -5.82
CA ALA A 38 -2.73 15.50 -5.37
C ALA A 38 -3.95 14.76 -4.80
N VAL A 39 -4.00 13.46 -5.07
CA VAL A 39 -5.06 12.56 -4.61
C VAL A 39 -4.45 11.41 -3.83
N PHE A 40 -5.06 11.10 -2.70
CA PHE A 40 -4.75 9.99 -1.81
C PHE A 40 -6.01 9.20 -1.50
N TYR A 41 -5.84 7.99 -0.97
CA TYR A 41 -6.94 7.16 -0.52
C TYR A 41 -6.71 6.74 0.93
N LEU A 42 -7.66 7.09 1.80
CA LEU A 42 -7.70 6.67 3.19
C LEU A 42 -8.63 5.47 3.31
N ARG A 43 -8.08 4.32 3.68
CA ARG A 43 -8.85 3.11 3.97
C ARG A 43 -9.06 3.00 5.48
N LEU A 44 -10.32 3.08 5.91
CA LEU A 44 -10.76 2.77 7.26
C LEU A 44 -11.11 1.29 7.34
N TYR A 45 -10.32 0.53 8.07
CA TYR A 45 -10.53 -0.91 8.26
C TYR A 45 -11.75 -1.15 9.16
N ARG A 46 -12.46 -2.24 8.87
CA ARG A 46 -13.56 -2.72 9.71
C ARG A 46 -13.09 -2.97 11.15
N SER A 47 -14.00 -2.81 12.11
CA SER A 47 -13.71 -2.95 13.55
C SER A 47 -13.46 -4.39 14.01
N PHE A 48 -13.74 -5.40 13.19
CA PHE A 48 -13.64 -6.81 13.57
C PHE A 48 -12.92 -7.67 12.53
N GLY A 49 -12.36 -8.80 12.96
CA GLY A 49 -11.79 -9.81 12.06
C GLY A 49 -10.54 -9.38 11.29
N ARG A 50 -9.83 -8.34 11.76
CA ARG A 50 -8.48 -7.97 11.29
C ARG A 50 -7.70 -7.25 12.39
N PRO A 51 -6.85 -7.97 13.14
CA PRO A 51 -6.04 -7.37 14.21
C PRO A 51 -5.08 -6.30 13.66
N LEU A 52 -4.75 -5.31 14.49
CA LEU A 52 -3.79 -4.25 14.15
C LEU A 52 -2.50 -4.80 13.56
N GLY A 53 -1.93 -5.86 14.15
CA GLY A 53 -0.70 -6.48 13.66
C GLY A 53 -0.78 -6.95 12.19
N GLN A 54 -1.95 -7.43 11.73
CA GLN A 54 -2.13 -7.81 10.33
C GLN A 54 -2.26 -6.58 9.40
N ILE A 55 -2.91 -5.52 9.87
CA ILE A 55 -3.01 -4.25 9.13
C ILE A 55 -1.63 -3.63 8.97
N THR A 56 -0.86 -3.57 10.05
CA THR A 56 0.52 -3.07 10.05
C THR A 56 1.42 -3.92 9.17
N ALA A 57 1.28 -5.25 9.19
CA ALA A 57 2.04 -6.13 8.31
C ALA A 57 1.73 -5.87 6.82
N GLU A 58 0.47 -5.66 6.45
CA GLU A 58 0.08 -5.28 5.09
C GLU A 58 0.71 -3.94 4.68
N ALA A 59 0.57 -2.91 5.51
CA ALA A 59 1.16 -1.59 5.22
C ALA A 59 2.69 -1.69 5.05
N ASN A 60 3.37 -2.40 5.95
CA ASN A 60 4.81 -2.62 5.89
C ASN A 60 5.26 -3.46 4.69
N LEU A 61 4.42 -4.36 4.19
CA LEU A 61 4.73 -5.11 2.98
C LEU A 61 4.70 -4.19 1.75
N LEU A 62 3.71 -3.31 1.66
CA LEU A 62 3.55 -2.37 0.55
C LEU A 62 4.72 -1.38 0.43
N THR A 63 5.38 -1.02 1.54
CA THR A 63 6.57 -0.15 1.51
C THR A 63 7.83 -0.85 1.03
N ARG A 64 7.85 -2.20 1.03
CA ARG A 64 9.03 -2.99 0.66
C ARG A 64 9.06 -3.37 -0.82
N PHE A 65 7.95 -3.21 -1.53
CA PHE A 65 7.91 -3.45 -2.97
C PHE A 65 8.85 -2.48 -3.71
N PRO A 66 9.69 -2.98 -4.63
CA PRO A 66 10.59 -2.12 -5.39
C PRO A 66 9.82 -1.08 -6.19
N GLU A 67 10.40 0.11 -6.33
CA GLU A 67 9.92 1.11 -7.28
C GLU A 67 10.41 0.73 -8.67
N CYS A 68 9.55 0.11 -9.47
CA CYS A 68 9.87 -0.21 -10.86
C CYS A 68 8.63 -0.05 -11.75
N ALA A 69 8.86 0.14 -13.05
CA ALA A 69 7.81 0.38 -14.04
C ALA A 69 6.80 -0.78 -14.16
N HIS A 70 7.16 -1.98 -13.70
CA HIS A 70 6.37 -3.20 -13.87
C HIS A 70 5.55 -3.57 -12.63
N VAL A 71 5.75 -2.86 -11.51
CA VAL A 71 5.08 -3.13 -10.23
C VAL A 71 4.53 -1.83 -9.66
N GLY A 72 3.26 -1.57 -9.96
CA GLY A 72 2.50 -0.49 -9.36
C GLY A 72 1.78 -0.97 -8.12
N VAL A 73 2.14 -0.43 -6.95
CA VAL A 73 1.40 -0.63 -5.69
C VAL A 73 1.02 0.71 -5.09
N SER A 74 -0.16 0.78 -4.46
CA SER A 74 -0.59 1.95 -3.68
C SER A 74 0.18 1.98 -2.37
N ARG A 75 1.23 2.81 -2.31
CA ARG A 75 2.14 2.87 -1.15
C ARG A 75 1.51 3.66 0.00
N PRO A 76 1.66 3.20 1.25
CA PRO A 76 1.16 3.93 2.40
C PRO A 76 1.97 5.21 2.62
N VAL A 77 1.29 6.26 3.07
CA VAL A 77 1.89 7.52 3.48
C VAL A 77 2.12 7.45 4.98
N ALA A 78 3.34 7.76 5.43
CA ALA A 78 3.63 7.81 6.86
C ALA A 78 3.03 9.09 7.49
N THR A 79 2.58 8.98 8.73
CA THR A 79 2.32 10.13 9.61
C THR A 79 3.62 10.80 10.06
N THR A 80 3.49 11.94 10.75
CA THR A 80 4.62 12.70 11.28
C THR A 80 5.50 11.92 12.26
N ASP A 81 4.95 10.92 12.94
CA ASP A 81 5.65 10.00 13.85
C ASP A 81 6.17 8.74 13.15
N GLY A 82 6.04 8.64 11.83
CA GLY A 82 6.52 7.51 11.03
C GLY A 82 5.58 6.30 10.98
N ALA A 83 4.41 6.36 11.61
CA ALA A 83 3.43 5.28 11.53
C ALA A 83 2.71 5.26 10.17
N TYR A 84 2.38 4.07 9.66
CA TYR A 84 1.53 3.91 8.47
C TYR A 84 0.07 3.64 8.79
N VAL A 85 -0.22 3.23 10.03
CA VAL A 85 -1.56 2.89 10.50
C VAL A 85 -1.90 3.76 11.69
N ILE A 86 -3.00 4.50 11.59
CA ILE A 86 -3.51 5.36 12.65
C ILE A 86 -4.76 4.78 13.30
N GLY A 87 -4.93 5.03 14.59
CA GLY A 87 -6.21 4.82 15.28
C GLY A 87 -7.09 6.06 15.16
N MET A 88 -8.38 5.87 14.90
CA MET A 88 -9.37 6.94 14.92
C MET A 88 -10.71 6.44 15.46
N VAL A 89 -11.43 7.31 16.17
CA VAL A 89 -12.79 7.01 16.62
C VAL A 89 -13.74 7.22 15.44
N TRP A 90 -14.52 6.19 15.14
CA TRP A 90 -15.55 6.24 14.13
C TRP A 90 -16.79 5.52 14.67
N ASP A 91 -17.92 6.23 14.68
CA ASP A 91 -19.20 5.74 15.23
C ASP A 91 -19.05 5.16 16.65
N GLY A 92 -18.37 5.91 17.53
CA GLY A 92 -18.11 5.53 18.92
C GLY A 92 -17.11 4.39 19.11
N SER A 93 -16.57 3.81 18.03
CA SER A 93 -15.61 2.68 18.10
C SER A 93 -14.22 3.08 17.62
N LEU A 94 -13.18 2.56 18.27
CA LEU A 94 -11.81 2.69 17.75
C LEU A 94 -11.67 1.83 16.49
N ARG A 95 -11.25 2.45 15.39
CA ARG A 95 -10.91 1.80 14.13
C ARG A 95 -9.51 2.20 13.69
N HIS A 96 -8.96 1.40 12.79
CA HIS A 96 -7.65 1.64 12.20
C HIS A 96 -7.79 2.16 10.78
N ALA A 97 -6.93 3.08 10.37
CA ALA A 97 -6.90 3.61 9.03
C ALA A 97 -5.48 3.67 8.47
N CYS A 98 -5.35 3.55 7.15
CA CYS A 98 -4.11 3.70 6.40
C CYS A 98 -4.36 4.67 5.25
N LEU A 99 -3.55 5.72 5.14
CA LEU A 99 -3.55 6.62 3.99
C LEU A 99 -2.55 6.11 2.97
N SER A 100 -2.93 6.04 1.70
CA SER A 100 -2.07 5.58 0.62
C SER A 100 -2.09 6.52 -0.57
N GLN A 101 -0.98 6.55 -1.31
CA GLN A 101 -0.86 7.25 -2.57
C GLN A 101 -1.81 6.64 -3.61
N THR A 102 -2.31 7.47 -4.52
CA THR A 102 -2.99 6.96 -5.73
C THR A 102 -2.05 6.03 -6.49
N ALA A 103 -2.54 4.86 -6.88
CA ALA A 103 -1.86 4.03 -7.86
C ALA A 103 -2.33 4.49 -9.25
N GLU A 104 -1.38 4.89 -10.08
CA GLU A 104 -1.64 5.20 -11.49
C GLU A 104 -2.11 3.95 -12.22
N GLY A 105 -3.07 4.12 -13.12
CA GLY A 105 -3.60 3.03 -13.92
C GLY A 105 -5.02 3.28 -14.40
N GLU A 106 -5.49 2.35 -15.23
CA GLU A 106 -6.82 2.38 -15.82
C GLU A 106 -7.72 1.32 -15.18
N GLN A 107 -9.03 1.58 -15.20
CA GLN A 107 -10.00 0.57 -14.80
C GLN A 107 -9.91 -0.64 -15.75
N ILE A 108 -9.87 -1.84 -15.17
CA ILE A 108 -9.82 -3.08 -15.94
C ILE A 108 -11.21 -3.38 -16.49
N GLU A 109 -11.38 -3.29 -17.80
CA GLU A 109 -12.49 -3.87 -18.54
C GLU A 109 -12.31 -5.37 -18.83
N PHE A 110 -13.42 -6.08 -19.04
CA PHE A 110 -13.43 -7.51 -19.33
C PHE A 110 -13.20 -7.77 -20.83
N ASN A 111 -11.98 -7.53 -21.30
CA ASN A 111 -11.56 -7.80 -22.68
C ASN A 111 -10.19 -8.52 -22.71
N PRO A 112 -9.85 -9.24 -23.81
CA PRO A 112 -8.63 -10.05 -23.87
C PRO A 112 -7.34 -9.28 -23.59
N ALA A 113 -7.22 -8.03 -24.09
CA ALA A 113 -6.04 -7.21 -23.87
C ALA A 113 -5.87 -6.85 -22.38
N HIS A 114 -6.96 -6.48 -21.71
CA HIS A 114 -6.96 -6.19 -20.29
C HIS A 114 -6.68 -7.42 -19.43
N MET A 115 -7.21 -8.59 -19.80
CA MET A 115 -6.93 -9.85 -19.08
C MET A 115 -5.46 -10.26 -19.20
N ALA A 116 -4.86 -10.08 -20.38
CA ALA A 116 -3.42 -10.32 -20.57
C ALA A 116 -2.57 -9.37 -19.71
N ARG A 117 -2.91 -8.08 -19.68
CA ARG A 117 -2.24 -7.09 -18.80
C ARG A 117 -2.42 -7.43 -17.32
N PHE A 118 -3.62 -7.81 -16.89
CA PHE A 118 -3.89 -8.22 -15.52
C PHE A 118 -3.03 -9.43 -15.12
N GLY A 119 -2.99 -10.48 -15.95
CA GLY A 119 -2.17 -11.66 -15.71
C GLY A 119 -0.67 -11.33 -15.60
N ALA A 120 -0.17 -10.47 -16.49
CA ALA A 120 1.22 -9.99 -16.43
C ALA A 120 1.51 -9.19 -15.15
N SER A 121 0.61 -8.30 -14.74
CA SER A 121 0.75 -7.53 -13.49
C SER A 121 0.79 -8.42 -12.26
N ILE A 122 -0.06 -9.46 -12.20
CA ILE A 122 -0.02 -10.44 -11.11
C ILE A 122 1.30 -11.21 -11.12
N ALA A 123 1.79 -11.66 -12.28
CA ALA A 123 3.08 -12.34 -12.37
C ALA A 123 4.23 -11.45 -11.91
N ASN A 124 4.27 -10.18 -12.34
CA ASN A 124 5.28 -9.21 -11.92
C ASN A 124 5.21 -8.94 -10.42
N LEU A 125 4.01 -8.83 -9.85
CA LEU A 125 3.83 -8.66 -8.41
C LEU A 125 4.39 -9.86 -7.62
N HIS A 126 4.18 -11.08 -8.09
CA HIS A 126 4.74 -12.28 -7.46
C HIS A 126 6.27 -12.32 -7.54
N LEU A 127 6.84 -11.97 -8.70
CA LEU A 127 8.29 -11.96 -8.89
C LEU A 127 8.98 -10.88 -8.06
N ALA A 128 8.32 -9.74 -7.88
CA ALA A 128 8.83 -8.62 -7.09
C ALA A 128 8.45 -8.70 -5.60
N MET A 129 7.78 -9.79 -5.18
CA MET A 129 7.36 -9.96 -3.80
C MET A 129 8.58 -9.88 -2.88
N PRO A 130 8.62 -8.93 -1.93
CA PRO A 130 9.74 -8.82 -1.00
C PRO A 130 9.86 -10.11 -0.20
N ALA A 131 11.08 -10.61 -0.05
CA ALA A 131 11.33 -11.68 0.91
C ALA A 131 10.89 -11.19 2.30
N LEU A 132 9.90 -11.86 2.90
CA LEU A 132 9.57 -11.63 4.29
C LEU A 132 10.74 -12.15 5.12
N LEU A 133 11.69 -11.26 5.45
CA LEU A 133 12.66 -11.54 6.49
C LEU A 133 11.87 -11.74 7.79
N THR A 134 11.72 -12.99 8.20
CA THR A 134 11.32 -13.35 9.55
C THR A 134 12.25 -12.64 10.50
N VAL A 135 11.69 -11.85 11.43
CA VAL A 135 12.46 -11.30 12.54
C VAL A 135 13.06 -12.50 13.28
N LYS A 136 14.39 -12.62 13.25
CA LYS A 136 15.11 -13.54 14.12
C LYS A 136 14.72 -13.19 15.55
N SER A 137 14.04 -14.09 16.25
CA SER A 137 14.09 -14.10 17.70
C SER A 137 15.56 -14.18 18.08
N GLU A 138 15.99 -13.28 18.96
CA GLU A 138 17.36 -13.27 19.46
C GLU A 138 17.64 -14.57 20.20
N SER A 139 18.37 -15.48 19.56
CA SER A 139 19.30 -16.37 20.24
C SER A 139 20.40 -16.78 19.26
N SER A 140 21.56 -16.17 19.49
CA SER A 140 22.92 -16.67 19.25
C SER A 140 23.37 -17.10 17.84
N THR A 141 24.60 -16.67 17.55
CA THR A 141 25.57 -17.18 16.56
C THR A 141 25.35 -16.90 15.06
N ARG A 142 26.06 -15.85 14.61
CA ARG A 142 26.90 -15.74 13.40
C ARG A 142 26.52 -16.64 12.20
N SER A 143 25.95 -16.03 11.17
CA SER A 143 26.25 -16.40 9.78
C SER A 143 25.92 -15.22 8.86
N GLN A 144 26.94 -14.79 8.12
CA GLN A 144 26.87 -13.80 7.06
C GLN A 144 26.05 -14.38 5.90
N LEU A 145 25.06 -13.64 5.39
CA LEU A 145 24.44 -13.97 4.11
C LEU A 145 24.31 -12.72 3.25
N SER A 146 24.64 -12.96 1.98
CA SER A 146 25.12 -12.06 0.95
C SER A 146 24.03 -11.21 0.28
N THR A 147 24.33 -9.94 0.07
CA THR A 147 23.50 -8.89 -0.52
C THR A 147 23.41 -8.97 -2.06
N THR A 148 22.97 -10.11 -2.63
CA THR A 148 23.03 -10.32 -4.10
C THR A 148 21.67 -10.44 -4.80
N HIS A 149 20.55 -10.06 -4.18
CA HIS A 149 19.21 -10.27 -4.79
C HIS A 149 18.58 -9.07 -5.51
N TYR A 150 19.07 -7.83 -5.33
CA TYR A 150 18.41 -6.65 -5.91
C TYR A 150 18.82 -6.30 -7.34
N ALA A 151 19.96 -6.80 -7.84
CA ALA A 151 20.41 -6.53 -9.21
C ALA A 151 19.63 -7.29 -10.31
N ARG A 152 18.73 -8.22 -9.94
CA ARG A 152 18.08 -9.15 -10.89
C ARG A 152 16.73 -8.72 -11.44
N CYS A 153 16.07 -7.69 -10.90
CA CYS A 153 14.75 -7.28 -11.40
C CYS A 153 14.82 -6.72 -12.83
N ASP A 154 15.79 -5.85 -13.13
CA ASP A 154 15.95 -5.28 -14.47
C ASP A 154 16.52 -6.31 -15.47
N GLU A 155 17.41 -7.19 -15.00
CA GLU A 155 18.08 -8.18 -15.84
C GLU A 155 17.13 -9.34 -16.27
N TYR A 156 16.26 -9.81 -15.37
CA TYR A 156 15.28 -10.86 -15.70
C TYR A 156 14.13 -10.36 -16.58
N LEU A 157 13.71 -9.10 -16.40
CA LEU A 157 12.63 -8.50 -17.19
C LEU A 157 13.13 -7.98 -18.55
N GLY A 158 14.39 -7.54 -18.65
CA GLY A 158 15.05 -7.18 -19.91
C GLY A 158 15.33 -8.39 -20.81
N ALA A 159 15.75 -9.52 -20.25
CA ALA A 159 16.16 -10.71 -21.03
C ALA A 159 15.01 -11.39 -21.81
N ARG A 160 13.74 -11.16 -21.45
CA ARG A 160 12.58 -11.71 -22.19
C ARG A 160 12.11 -10.89 -23.39
N ARG A 161 12.71 -9.72 -23.65
CA ARG A 161 12.45 -8.95 -24.89
C ARG A 161 13.11 -9.54 -26.15
N SER A 162 13.87 -10.62 -26.03
CA SER A 162 14.54 -11.29 -27.17
C SER A 162 13.71 -12.41 -27.82
N TRP A 163 12.49 -12.68 -27.35
CA TRP A 163 11.59 -13.66 -27.95
C TRP A 163 10.20 -13.05 -28.13
N MET A 164 10.10 -12.08 -29.02
CA MET A 164 8.85 -11.66 -29.69
C MET A 164 9.20 -11.07 -31.04
#